data_AF-A0A917WSC1-F1
#
_entry.id   AF-A0A917WSC1-F1
#
_cell.length_a   1.000
_cell.length_b   1.000
_cell.length_c   1.000
_cell.angle_alpha   90.00
_cell.angle_beta   90.00
_cell.angle_gamma   90.00
#
_symmetry.space_group_name_H-M   'P 1'
#
loop_
_entity.id
_entity.type
_entity.pdbx_description
1 polymer ?
#
loop_
_entity_poly.entity_id
_entity_poly.type
_entity_poly.pdbx_seq_one_letter_code
_entity_poly.pdbx_strand_id
1 'polypeptide(L)'
;MEASALAAHLDRLTFSDRTEAQVTRLVVAAVEEWGRSRGWRVYPRAASVVPLPPPYEQRHSVVDVGFARTDGSPVVVEVDHADRRRTLDKLAAEAAAGRTALWVRWGTGRFATPPDGVHLVPLRATHRTPLGGGERLWSRAPEADRPAPAHSAAPAAAWSTTALVPGSGQRSDQRSDRRSDQGPGRPAPAHSAAPSGTWMEEALDAEPELPAVLHAEPELPAVVRAEPAPAAAADVELVLRAYAAFVAGDIAGAVRDLHPDVEWIEPDEFPNGGRHVGPAAVARYLQASYDDWLELHSEPTATRRGGRVVVVHRVHGVVQDLSIRDVTVADVFTVRDGRIVHMQAYADPSAVPG
;
A
#
# COMPACT_ATOMS: atom_id res chain seq x y z
N MET A 1 -21.86 -18.86 -13.30
CA MET A 1 -21.97 -18.70 -14.78
C MET A 1 -21.13 -17.54 -15.30
N GLU A 2 -21.20 -16.34 -14.71
CA GLU A 2 -20.42 -15.19 -15.21
C GLU A 2 -18.91 -15.32 -15.07
N ALA A 3 -18.43 -15.75 -13.92
CA ALA A 3 -16.99 -15.94 -13.69
C ALA A 3 -16.37 -16.90 -14.72
N SER A 4 -17.03 -18.04 -14.99
CA SER A 4 -16.58 -19.02 -15.99
C SER A 4 -16.61 -18.44 -17.42
N ALA A 5 -17.62 -17.63 -17.74
CA ALA A 5 -17.74 -17.05 -19.07
C ALA A 5 -16.76 -15.89 -19.31
N LEU A 6 -16.44 -15.11 -18.28
CA LEU A 6 -15.35 -14.13 -18.32
C LEU A 6 -13.99 -14.85 -18.41
N ALA A 7 -13.79 -15.93 -17.65
CA ALA A 7 -12.58 -16.76 -17.75
C ALA A 7 -12.37 -17.26 -19.18
N ALA A 8 -13.41 -17.81 -19.82
CA ALA A 8 -13.35 -18.28 -21.21
C ALA A 8 -13.06 -17.14 -22.21
N HIS A 9 -13.50 -15.90 -21.92
CA HIS A 9 -13.16 -14.75 -22.74
C HIS A 9 -11.69 -14.36 -22.58
N LEU A 10 -11.23 -14.23 -21.34
CA LEU A 10 -9.84 -13.88 -21.02
C LEU A 10 -8.85 -14.96 -21.43
N ASP A 11 -9.29 -16.21 -21.59
CA ASP A 11 -8.43 -17.30 -22.05
C ASP A 11 -7.90 -17.09 -23.48
N ARG A 12 -8.57 -16.26 -24.27
CA ARG A 12 -8.11 -15.86 -25.61
C ARG A 12 -7.11 -14.69 -25.62
N LEU A 13 -6.89 -14.03 -24.48
CA LEU A 13 -6.03 -12.84 -24.41
C LEU A 13 -4.54 -13.23 -24.50
N THR A 14 -3.88 -12.87 -25.58
CA THR A 14 -2.44 -13.15 -25.78
C THR A 14 -1.61 -11.89 -25.70
N PHE A 15 -0.44 -11.97 -25.07
CA PHE A 15 0.52 -10.87 -25.04
C PHE A 15 1.94 -11.39 -24.82
N SER A 16 2.93 -10.62 -25.23
CA SER A 16 4.34 -10.96 -25.07
C SER A 16 5.10 -9.76 -24.55
N ASP A 17 5.97 -10.03 -23.58
CA ASP A 17 6.95 -9.09 -23.05
C ASP A 17 6.36 -7.74 -22.64
N ARG A 18 5.30 -7.80 -21.83
CA ARG A 18 4.61 -6.62 -21.29
C ARG A 18 5.03 -6.35 -19.85
N THR A 19 5.13 -5.08 -19.49
CA THR A 19 5.30 -4.68 -18.08
C THR A 19 4.05 -5.01 -17.27
N GLU A 20 4.13 -4.98 -15.94
CA GLU A 20 2.97 -5.29 -15.08
C GLU A 20 1.79 -4.35 -15.38
N ALA A 21 2.07 -3.04 -15.45
CA ALA A 21 1.06 -2.03 -15.77
C ALA A 21 0.44 -2.22 -17.17
N GLN A 22 1.23 -2.65 -18.15
CA GLN A 22 0.71 -2.96 -19.49
C GLN A 22 -0.22 -4.16 -19.48
N VAL A 23 0.11 -5.22 -18.73
CA VAL A 23 -0.77 -6.39 -18.62
C VAL A 23 -2.08 -6.02 -17.93
N THR A 24 -2.04 -5.34 -16.78
CA THR A 24 -3.27 -4.92 -16.08
C THR A 24 -4.19 -4.12 -17.01
N ARG A 25 -3.65 -3.17 -17.79
CA ARG A 25 -4.45 -2.42 -18.78
C ARG A 25 -5.05 -3.30 -19.87
N LEU A 26 -4.30 -4.27 -20.40
CA LEU A 26 -4.82 -5.21 -21.40
C LEU A 26 -5.95 -6.07 -20.83
N VAL A 27 -5.80 -6.52 -19.58
CA VAL A 27 -6.83 -7.33 -18.91
C VAL A 27 -8.09 -6.52 -18.65
N VAL A 28 -7.97 -5.29 -18.15
CA VAL A 28 -9.11 -4.37 -17.97
C VAL A 28 -9.82 -4.13 -19.32
N ALA A 29 -9.08 -3.84 -20.39
CA ALA A 29 -9.66 -3.63 -21.72
C ALA A 29 -10.42 -4.86 -22.22
N ALA A 30 -9.88 -6.06 -22.00
CA ALA A 30 -10.55 -7.32 -22.37
C ALA A 30 -11.81 -7.58 -21.52
N VAL A 31 -11.79 -7.24 -20.23
CA VAL A 31 -12.99 -7.30 -19.37
C VAL A 31 -14.07 -6.35 -19.89
N GLU A 32 -13.72 -5.13 -20.25
CA GLU A 32 -14.68 -4.19 -20.82
C GLU A 32 -15.25 -4.66 -22.17
N GLU A 33 -14.40 -5.18 -23.05
CA GLU A 33 -14.82 -5.78 -24.33
C GLU A 33 -15.79 -6.94 -24.12
N TRP A 34 -15.52 -7.82 -23.16
CA TRP A 34 -16.43 -8.89 -22.78
C TRP A 34 -17.82 -8.37 -22.42
N GLY A 35 -17.92 -7.33 -21.58
CA GLY A 35 -19.21 -6.71 -21.26
C GLY A 35 -19.90 -6.09 -22.48
N ARG A 36 -19.16 -5.36 -23.32
CA ARG A 36 -19.71 -4.77 -24.56
C ARG A 36 -20.24 -5.83 -25.52
N SER A 37 -19.53 -6.96 -25.66
CA SER A 37 -19.93 -8.07 -26.54
C SER A 37 -21.27 -8.71 -26.14
N ARG A 38 -21.71 -8.49 -24.90
CA ARG A 38 -22.98 -8.96 -24.34
C ARG A 38 -24.10 -7.91 -24.41
N GLY A 39 -23.81 -6.74 -24.98
CA GLY A 39 -24.74 -5.62 -25.03
C GLY A 39 -24.92 -4.91 -23.68
N TRP A 40 -24.04 -5.15 -22.71
CA TRP A 40 -24.12 -4.50 -21.40
C TRP A 40 -23.54 -3.09 -21.46
N ARG A 41 -24.05 -2.21 -20.59
CA ARG A 41 -23.46 -0.88 -20.41
C ARG A 41 -22.23 -0.99 -19.52
N VAL A 42 -21.10 -0.50 -20.02
CA VAL A 42 -19.80 -0.59 -19.35
C VAL A 42 -19.43 0.75 -18.72
N TYR A 43 -18.99 0.69 -17.47
CA TYR A 43 -18.51 1.83 -16.69
C TYR A 43 -17.08 1.55 -16.23
N PRO A 44 -16.07 2.11 -16.91
CA PRO A 44 -14.70 2.10 -16.40
C PRO A 44 -14.63 2.88 -15.09
N ARG A 45 -13.84 2.40 -14.13
CA ARG A 45 -13.68 3.03 -12.80
C ARG A 45 -15.03 3.35 -12.13
N ALA A 46 -15.93 2.39 -12.13
CA ALA A 46 -17.29 2.57 -11.60
C ALA A 46 -17.27 2.80 -10.09
N ALA A 47 -18.16 3.67 -9.59
CA ALA A 47 -18.33 3.89 -8.17
C ALA A 47 -18.76 2.58 -7.46
N SER A 48 -18.04 2.22 -6.41
CA SER A 48 -18.37 1.09 -5.56
C SER A 48 -19.25 1.50 -4.39
N VAL A 49 -19.92 0.52 -3.78
CA VAL A 49 -20.80 0.72 -2.61
C VAL A 49 -20.04 1.08 -1.34
N VAL A 50 -18.73 0.89 -1.32
CA VAL A 50 -17.89 1.23 -0.16
C VAL A 50 -17.65 2.73 -0.14
N PRO A 51 -18.11 3.48 0.89
CA PRO A 51 -17.80 4.89 1.05
C PRO A 51 -16.31 5.07 1.33
N LEU A 52 -15.77 6.25 1.02
CA LEU A 52 -14.44 6.60 1.48
C LEU A 52 -14.46 6.76 3.01
N PRO A 53 -13.33 6.52 3.69
CA PRO A 53 -13.24 6.82 5.12
C PRO A 53 -13.28 8.34 5.38
N PRO A 54 -13.48 8.76 6.64
CA PRO A 54 -13.41 10.15 7.06
C PRO A 54 -12.17 10.89 6.56
N PRO A 55 -12.27 12.19 6.22
CA PRO A 55 -13.47 13.05 6.20
C PRO A 55 -14.27 12.98 4.88
N TYR A 56 -14.03 11.98 4.02
CA TYR A 56 -14.59 11.91 2.68
C TYR A 56 -15.78 10.95 2.58
N GLU A 57 -16.50 10.64 3.65
CA GLU A 57 -17.56 9.62 3.68
C GLU A 57 -18.70 9.90 2.71
N GLN A 58 -18.81 11.14 2.22
CA GLN A 58 -19.75 11.56 1.18
C GLN A 58 -19.38 11.01 -0.22
N ARG A 59 -18.13 10.60 -0.41
CA ARG A 59 -17.58 10.04 -1.66
C ARG A 59 -17.52 8.53 -1.55
N HIS A 60 -17.45 7.88 -2.70
CA HIS A 60 -17.39 6.43 -2.80
C HIS A 60 -16.10 5.98 -3.47
N SER A 61 -15.74 4.74 -3.14
CA SER A 61 -14.69 4.00 -3.78
C SER A 61 -14.93 3.75 -5.27
N VAL A 62 -13.92 3.24 -5.97
CA VAL A 62 -14.09 2.75 -7.35
C VAL A 62 -13.66 1.29 -7.48
N VAL A 63 -14.31 0.58 -8.38
CA VAL A 63 -13.89 -0.72 -8.94
C VAL A 63 -13.40 -0.52 -10.37
N ASP A 64 -12.47 -1.35 -10.85
CA ASP A 64 -11.90 -1.20 -12.19
C ASP A 64 -12.97 -1.14 -13.29
N VAL A 65 -13.97 -2.04 -13.25
CA VAL A 65 -15.06 -2.06 -14.23
C VAL A 65 -16.39 -2.42 -13.58
N GLY A 66 -17.43 -1.65 -13.88
CA GLY A 66 -18.83 -1.96 -13.57
C GLY A 66 -19.65 -2.22 -14.83
N PHE A 67 -20.61 -3.14 -14.74
CA PHE A 67 -21.55 -3.46 -15.80
C PHE A 67 -23.00 -3.33 -15.32
N ALA A 68 -23.80 -2.58 -16.08
CA ALA A 68 -25.26 -2.61 -15.94
C ALA A 68 -25.88 -3.47 -17.05
N ARG A 69 -26.82 -4.33 -16.66
CA ARG A 69 -27.56 -5.24 -17.52
C ARG A 69 -29.02 -5.31 -17.10
N THR A 70 -29.90 -5.64 -18.02
CA THR A 70 -31.36 -5.66 -17.81
C THR A 70 -31.88 -7.00 -17.28
N ASP A 71 -31.07 -8.05 -17.36
CA ASP A 71 -31.42 -9.46 -17.14
C ASP A 71 -30.83 -10.05 -15.84
N GLY A 72 -30.27 -9.21 -14.96
CA GLY A 72 -29.76 -9.68 -13.67
C GLY A 72 -29.06 -8.59 -12.86
N SER A 73 -28.49 -8.98 -11.73
CA SER A 73 -27.72 -8.06 -10.87
C SER A 73 -26.56 -7.41 -11.65
N PRO A 74 -26.24 -6.14 -11.38
CA PRO A 74 -25.03 -5.52 -11.90
C PRO A 74 -23.79 -6.35 -11.56
N VAL A 75 -22.79 -6.30 -12.45
CA VAL A 75 -21.53 -7.02 -12.27
C VAL A 75 -20.44 -5.99 -11.98
N VAL A 76 -19.60 -6.25 -11.00
CA VAL A 76 -18.41 -5.44 -10.70
C VAL A 76 -17.17 -6.31 -10.79
N VAL A 77 -16.09 -5.76 -11.33
CA VAL A 77 -14.85 -6.48 -11.58
C VAL A 77 -13.66 -5.67 -11.08
N GLU A 78 -12.76 -6.35 -10.40
CA GLU A 78 -11.42 -5.85 -10.07
C GLU A 78 -10.35 -6.72 -10.69
N VAL A 79 -9.27 -6.10 -11.15
CA VAL A 79 -8.16 -6.75 -11.84
C VAL A 79 -6.86 -6.54 -11.05
N ASP A 80 -6.32 -7.61 -10.46
CA ASP A 80 -5.11 -7.50 -9.64
C ASP A 80 -3.98 -8.44 -10.07
N HIS A 81 -2.74 -7.92 -9.95
CA HIS A 81 -1.50 -8.71 -9.98
C HIS A 81 -1.06 -9.23 -8.60
N ALA A 82 -1.62 -8.74 -7.49
CA ALA A 82 -1.30 -9.20 -6.14
C ALA A 82 -2.56 -9.61 -5.35
N ASP A 83 -2.39 -10.44 -4.31
CA ASP A 83 -3.49 -10.85 -3.44
C ASP A 83 -3.80 -9.73 -2.44
N ARG A 84 -4.58 -8.74 -2.88
CA ARG A 84 -4.87 -7.52 -2.11
C ARG A 84 -6.11 -7.69 -1.25
N ARG A 85 -5.93 -7.73 0.09
CA ARG A 85 -7.04 -7.87 1.05
C ARG A 85 -8.13 -6.81 0.87
N ARG A 86 -7.72 -5.56 0.65
CA ARG A 86 -8.62 -4.42 0.38
C ARG A 86 -9.55 -4.63 -0.83
N THR A 87 -9.04 -5.23 -1.91
CA THR A 87 -9.84 -5.53 -3.10
C THR A 87 -10.92 -6.55 -2.77
N LEU A 88 -10.54 -7.60 -2.01
CA LEU A 88 -11.47 -8.63 -1.58
C LEU A 88 -12.53 -8.11 -0.61
N ASP A 89 -12.17 -7.22 0.32
CA ASP A 89 -13.12 -6.60 1.24
C ASP A 89 -14.13 -5.71 0.48
N LYS A 90 -13.66 -4.94 -0.51
CA LYS A 90 -14.51 -4.15 -1.40
C LYS A 90 -15.45 -5.01 -2.24
N LEU A 91 -14.93 -6.06 -2.88
CA LEU A 91 -15.75 -7.01 -3.64
C LEU A 91 -16.73 -7.77 -2.75
N ALA A 92 -16.37 -8.06 -1.50
CA ALA A 92 -17.28 -8.67 -0.54
C ALA A 92 -18.43 -7.71 -0.17
N ALA A 93 -18.15 -6.42 0.02
CA ALA A 93 -19.18 -5.41 0.24
C ALA A 93 -20.12 -5.27 -0.97
N GLU A 94 -19.58 -5.33 -2.19
CA GLU A 94 -20.37 -5.35 -3.43
C GLU A 94 -21.25 -6.59 -3.55
N ALA A 95 -20.71 -7.77 -3.20
CA ALA A 95 -21.47 -9.01 -3.15
C ALA A 95 -22.60 -8.95 -2.10
N ALA A 96 -22.32 -8.39 -0.92
CA ALA A 96 -23.31 -8.17 0.13
C ALA A 96 -24.40 -7.18 -0.30
N ALA A 97 -24.07 -6.22 -1.16
CA ALA A 97 -25.03 -5.31 -1.79
C ALA A 97 -25.82 -5.95 -2.95
N GLY A 98 -25.67 -7.27 -3.18
CA GLY A 98 -26.41 -8.03 -4.18
C GLY A 98 -25.85 -7.94 -5.61
N ARG A 99 -24.65 -7.37 -5.79
CA ARG A 99 -23.96 -7.33 -7.08
C ARG A 99 -23.20 -8.64 -7.32
N THR A 100 -23.01 -8.99 -8.58
CA THR A 100 -22.10 -10.10 -8.94
C THR A 100 -20.66 -9.58 -8.89
N ALA A 101 -19.90 -9.97 -7.87
CA ALA A 101 -18.52 -9.53 -7.66
C ALA A 101 -17.53 -10.53 -8.29
N LEU A 102 -16.73 -10.07 -9.25
CA LEU A 102 -15.70 -10.87 -9.92
C LEU A 102 -14.30 -10.32 -9.59
N TRP A 103 -13.38 -11.21 -9.25
CA TRP A 103 -11.98 -10.85 -9.04
C TRP A 103 -11.12 -11.50 -10.11
N VAL A 104 -10.65 -10.71 -11.07
CA VAL A 104 -9.70 -11.17 -12.08
C VAL A 104 -8.31 -11.12 -11.50
N ARG A 105 -7.73 -12.29 -11.27
CA ARG A 105 -6.41 -12.43 -10.69
C ARG A 105 -5.42 -12.92 -11.74
N TRP A 106 -4.41 -12.11 -12.06
CA TRP A 106 -3.46 -12.46 -13.10
C TRP A 106 -2.01 -12.59 -12.60
N GLY A 107 -1.30 -13.62 -13.04
CA GLY A 107 0.09 -13.86 -12.62
C GLY A 107 0.51 -15.32 -12.69
N THR A 108 1.60 -15.66 -11.99
CA THR A 108 2.10 -17.04 -11.87
C THR A 108 1.47 -17.77 -10.66
N GLY A 109 1.65 -19.08 -10.59
CA GLY A 109 1.48 -19.84 -9.34
C GLY A 109 0.02 -20.14 -8.96
N ARG A 110 -0.26 -20.18 -7.66
CA ARG A 110 -1.61 -20.35 -7.08
C ARG A 110 -2.13 -18.98 -6.63
N PHE A 111 -3.44 -18.81 -6.60
CA PHE A 111 -4.09 -17.58 -6.16
C PHE A 111 -4.83 -17.81 -4.84
N ALA A 112 -4.91 -16.78 -4.00
CA ALA A 112 -5.72 -16.82 -2.79
C ALA A 112 -7.18 -17.17 -3.09
N THR A 113 -7.82 -17.86 -2.15
CA THR A 113 -9.26 -18.10 -2.16
C THR A 113 -9.97 -16.81 -1.73
N PRO A 114 -10.86 -16.24 -2.56
CA PRO A 114 -11.62 -15.07 -2.17
C PRO A 114 -12.71 -15.42 -1.11
N PRO A 115 -13.24 -14.41 -0.38
CA PRO A 115 -14.35 -14.63 0.54
C PRO A 115 -15.64 -15.02 -0.19
N ASP A 116 -16.61 -15.54 0.58
CA ASP A 116 -17.91 -15.95 0.04
C ASP A 116 -18.60 -14.80 -0.70
N GLY A 117 -19.26 -15.14 -1.83
CA GLY A 117 -19.91 -14.17 -2.71
C GLY A 117 -18.99 -13.48 -3.73
N VAL A 118 -17.66 -13.59 -3.58
CA VAL A 118 -16.69 -13.09 -4.55
C VAL A 118 -16.19 -14.23 -5.42
N HIS A 119 -16.29 -14.08 -6.75
CA HIS A 119 -15.90 -15.12 -7.68
C HIS A 119 -14.52 -14.84 -8.30
N LEU A 120 -13.55 -15.71 -8.03
CA LEU A 120 -12.22 -15.68 -8.64
C LEU A 120 -12.27 -16.05 -10.13
N VAL A 121 -11.61 -15.23 -10.95
CA VAL A 121 -11.39 -15.44 -12.39
C VAL A 121 -9.87 -15.48 -12.62
N PRO A 122 -9.26 -16.68 -12.68
CA PRO A 122 -7.81 -16.79 -12.79
C PRO A 122 -7.32 -16.52 -14.22
N LEU A 123 -6.27 -15.72 -14.36
CA LEU A 123 -5.56 -15.50 -15.62
C LEU A 123 -4.07 -15.81 -15.46
N ARG A 124 -3.65 -17.00 -15.88
CA ARG A 124 -2.24 -17.42 -15.78
C ARG A 124 -1.38 -16.71 -16.83
N ALA A 125 -0.26 -16.17 -16.39
CA ALA A 125 0.80 -15.62 -17.24
C ALA A 125 2.16 -16.16 -16.78
N THR A 126 3.15 -16.07 -17.68
CA THR A 126 4.55 -16.35 -17.38
C THR A 126 5.32 -15.03 -17.33
N HIS A 127 6.50 -15.05 -16.72
CA HIS A 127 7.37 -13.88 -16.73
C HIS A 127 8.81 -14.27 -17.01
N ARG A 128 9.58 -13.28 -17.44
CA ARG A 128 11.04 -13.34 -17.50
C ARG A 128 11.63 -12.02 -17.00
N THR A 129 12.85 -12.10 -16.51
CA THR A 129 13.66 -10.91 -16.20
C THR A 129 14.62 -10.67 -17.36
N PRO A 130 14.66 -9.48 -17.97
CA PRO A 130 15.60 -9.18 -19.05
C PRO A 130 17.06 -9.40 -18.63
N LEU A 131 17.87 -9.90 -19.58
CA LEU A 131 19.32 -9.97 -19.41
C LEU A 131 19.88 -8.54 -19.35
N GLY A 132 20.55 -8.19 -18.25
CA GLY A 132 21.02 -6.82 -17.99
C GLY A 132 20.27 -6.07 -16.88
N GLY A 133 19.30 -6.72 -16.23
CA GLY A 133 18.45 -6.06 -15.23
C GLY A 133 17.32 -5.26 -15.89
N GLY A 134 16.31 -4.90 -15.09
CA GLY A 134 15.12 -4.21 -15.57
C GLY A 134 13.82 -4.79 -15.00
N GLU A 135 12.70 -4.16 -15.38
CA GLU A 135 11.38 -4.60 -14.93
C GLU A 135 11.04 -6.00 -15.47
N ARG A 136 10.33 -6.78 -14.67
CA ARG A 136 9.82 -8.10 -15.04
C ARG A 136 8.85 -7.97 -16.22
N LEU A 137 9.11 -8.77 -17.26
CA LEU A 137 8.29 -8.81 -18.46
C LEU A 137 7.39 -10.05 -18.45
N TRP A 138 6.14 -9.85 -18.79
CA TRP A 138 5.06 -10.83 -18.68
C TRP A 138 4.56 -11.24 -20.06
N SER A 139 4.30 -12.53 -20.21
CA SER A 139 3.85 -13.14 -21.46
C SER A 139 2.76 -14.17 -21.20
N ARG A 140 1.80 -14.24 -22.12
CA ARG A 140 0.73 -15.22 -22.14
C ARG A 140 0.45 -15.67 -23.58
N ALA A 141 0.47 -16.98 -23.79
CA ALA A 141 -0.02 -17.65 -24.98
C ALA A 141 -1.32 -18.42 -24.64
N PRO A 142 -2.17 -18.75 -25.63
CA PRO A 142 -3.32 -19.62 -25.44
C PRO A 142 -2.88 -20.93 -24.80
N GLU A 143 -3.75 -21.56 -24.01
CA GLU A 143 -3.41 -22.81 -23.33
C GLU A 143 -2.99 -23.94 -24.30
N ALA A 144 -3.56 -23.94 -25.51
CA ALA A 144 -3.20 -24.88 -26.59
C ALA A 144 -1.77 -24.71 -27.12
N ASP A 145 -1.16 -23.52 -26.98
CA ASP A 145 0.15 -23.18 -27.54
C ASP A 145 1.24 -23.07 -26.45
N ARG A 146 0.94 -23.48 -25.20
CA ARG A 146 1.95 -23.47 -24.14
C ARG A 146 2.95 -24.60 -24.40
N PRO A 147 4.26 -24.30 -24.51
CA PRO A 147 5.27 -25.35 -24.48
C PRO A 147 5.17 -26.08 -23.13
N ALA A 148 5.31 -27.41 -23.16
CA ALA A 148 5.32 -28.22 -21.94
C ALA A 148 6.37 -27.66 -20.96
N PRO A 149 6.08 -27.63 -19.65
CA PRO A 149 7.04 -27.15 -18.66
C PRO A 149 8.36 -27.91 -18.82
N ALA A 150 9.47 -27.18 -18.84
CA ALA A 150 10.80 -27.79 -18.85
C ALA A 150 10.99 -28.59 -17.56
N HIS A 151 10.85 -29.91 -17.64
CA HIS A 151 11.24 -30.79 -16.57
C HIS A 151 12.77 -30.83 -16.52
N SER A 152 13.36 -30.27 -15.46
CA SER A 152 14.71 -30.65 -15.07
C SER A 152 14.68 -32.13 -14.74
N ALA A 153 15.18 -32.97 -15.65
CA ALA A 153 15.36 -34.39 -15.40
C ALA A 153 16.35 -34.55 -14.24
N ALA A 154 15.84 -34.90 -13.06
CA ALA A 154 16.67 -35.38 -11.96
C ALA A 154 17.18 -36.79 -12.31
N PRO A 155 18.46 -37.10 -12.08
CA PRO A 155 18.99 -38.44 -12.33
C PRO A 155 18.32 -39.44 -11.39
N ALA A 156 17.87 -40.56 -11.95
CA ALA A 156 17.24 -41.66 -11.23
C ALA A 156 18.24 -42.26 -10.23
N ALA A 157 18.08 -41.94 -8.95
CA ALA A 157 18.68 -42.69 -7.86
C ALA A 157 17.76 -43.86 -7.51
N ALA A 158 18.26 -45.08 -7.69
CA ALA A 158 17.63 -46.31 -7.27
C ALA A 158 17.51 -46.36 -5.74
N TRP A 159 16.32 -46.68 -5.23
CA TRP A 159 16.12 -47.07 -3.84
C TRP A 159 15.54 -48.48 -3.81
N SER A 160 16.34 -49.38 -3.24
CA SER A 160 16.01 -50.78 -3.02
C SER A 160 14.89 -50.93 -2.00
N THR A 161 13.96 -51.82 -2.32
CA THR A 161 12.90 -52.34 -1.46
C THR A 161 13.48 -53.18 -0.31
N THR A 162 13.07 -52.90 0.93
CA THR A 162 13.01 -53.91 2.00
C THR A 162 11.67 -53.79 2.72
N ALA A 163 10.98 -54.92 2.84
CA ALA A 163 9.68 -55.10 3.47
C ALA A 163 9.82 -55.33 4.99
N LEU A 164 8.78 -54.99 5.78
CA LEU A 164 8.24 -55.90 6.80
C LEU A 164 6.77 -55.58 7.21
N VAL A 165 6.08 -56.68 7.49
CA VAL A 165 4.65 -57.01 7.73
C VAL A 165 4.12 -56.53 9.13
N PRO A 166 2.78 -56.52 9.40
CA PRO A 166 2.12 -55.70 10.42
C PRO A 166 1.80 -56.44 11.73
N GLY A 167 1.45 -55.68 12.79
CA GLY A 167 1.05 -56.20 14.09
C GLY A 167 -0.04 -55.37 14.78
N SER A 168 -1.08 -56.07 15.20
CA SER A 168 -2.37 -55.70 15.81
C SER A 168 -2.34 -55.24 17.28
N GLY A 169 -3.43 -54.61 17.74
CA GLY A 169 -3.86 -54.62 19.17
C GLY A 169 -4.44 -53.28 19.67
N GLN A 170 -5.76 -53.06 19.56
CA GLN A 170 -6.77 -53.11 20.64
C GLN A 170 -6.88 -51.92 21.62
N ARG A 171 -8.07 -51.28 21.54
CA ARG A 171 -9.00 -50.75 22.56
C ARG A 171 -8.53 -50.64 24.03
N SER A 172 -8.91 -49.53 24.68
CA SER A 172 -9.98 -49.55 25.71
C SER A 172 -10.36 -48.14 26.19
N ASP A 173 -11.66 -47.97 26.38
CA ASP A 173 -12.38 -46.87 27.05
C ASP A 173 -11.84 -46.55 28.45
N GLN A 174 -12.04 -45.30 28.91
CA GLN A 174 -12.89 -45.10 30.09
C GLN A 174 -13.35 -43.64 30.29
N ARG A 175 -14.64 -43.58 30.59
CA ARG A 175 -15.51 -42.47 30.94
C ARG A 175 -15.38 -42.20 32.45
N SER A 176 -15.43 -40.95 32.90
CA SER A 176 -16.10 -40.65 34.17
C SER A 176 -16.53 -39.19 34.27
N ASP A 177 -17.82 -39.06 34.60
CA ASP A 177 -18.55 -37.86 34.94
C ASP A 177 -17.98 -37.18 36.20
N ARG A 178 -18.17 -35.86 36.30
CA ARG A 178 -18.64 -35.22 37.54
C ARG A 178 -19.18 -33.80 37.28
N ARG A 179 -20.46 -33.65 37.56
CA ARG A 179 -21.27 -32.43 37.65
C ARG A 179 -21.37 -32.05 39.13
N SER A 180 -21.33 -30.75 39.47
CA SER A 180 -21.90 -30.03 40.65
C SER A 180 -21.18 -28.66 40.71
N ASP A 181 -21.70 -27.57 40.16
CA ASP A 181 -22.78 -26.69 40.66
C ASP A 181 -22.46 -25.94 41.97
N GLN A 182 -22.25 -24.61 41.89
CA GLN A 182 -22.86 -23.57 42.73
C GLN A 182 -22.21 -22.17 42.53
N GLY A 183 -23.00 -21.24 41.96
CA GLY A 183 -23.26 -19.89 42.52
C GLY A 183 -22.27 -18.73 42.31
N PRO A 184 -22.76 -17.46 42.27
CA PRO A 184 -22.27 -16.45 41.33
C PRO A 184 -21.68 -15.17 41.98
N GLY A 185 -20.80 -14.49 41.24
CA GLY A 185 -20.29 -13.14 41.57
C GLY A 185 -20.19 -12.28 40.32
N ARG A 186 -21.02 -11.24 40.26
CA ARG A 186 -21.28 -10.29 39.16
C ARG A 186 -20.30 -9.07 39.26
N PRO A 187 -20.45 -7.98 38.48
CA PRO A 187 -19.74 -7.69 37.23
C PRO A 187 -18.91 -6.38 37.26
N ALA A 188 -18.43 -5.98 36.07
CA ALA A 188 -17.88 -4.66 35.69
C ALA A 188 -18.73 -3.44 36.12
N PRO A 189 -18.17 -2.23 35.93
CA PRO A 189 -18.98 -1.21 35.28
C PRO A 189 -18.23 -0.39 34.20
N ALA A 190 -19.01 0.02 33.20
CA ALA A 190 -18.85 1.25 32.45
C ALA A 190 -19.45 2.42 33.25
N HIS A 191 -19.20 3.68 32.90
CA HIS A 191 -20.24 4.70 32.65
C HIS A 191 -19.66 6.08 32.28
N SER A 192 -20.39 6.70 31.36
CA SER A 192 -20.34 8.06 30.84
C SER A 192 -20.86 9.11 31.83
N ALA A 193 -20.45 10.38 31.70
CA ALA A 193 -21.33 11.54 31.42
C ALA A 193 -20.72 12.89 31.87
N ALA A 194 -21.03 13.93 31.10
CA ALA A 194 -20.73 15.35 31.32
C ALA A 194 -21.43 15.96 32.56
N PRO A 195 -21.15 17.24 32.87
CA PRO A 195 -22.25 18.20 32.78
C PRO A 195 -21.89 19.60 32.24
N SER A 196 -22.97 20.32 31.92
CA SER A 196 -23.13 21.71 31.49
C SER A 196 -22.95 22.74 32.63
N GLY A 197 -22.70 24.01 32.28
CA GLY A 197 -22.91 25.17 33.17
C GLY A 197 -22.19 26.45 32.72
N THR A 198 -22.93 27.57 32.64
CA THR A 198 -22.54 28.85 32.03
C THR A 198 -22.63 30.00 33.05
N TRP A 199 -21.81 31.07 32.86
CA TRP A 199 -21.84 32.43 33.48
C TRP A 199 -21.36 32.52 34.95
N MET A 200 -20.65 33.55 35.47
CA MET A 200 -20.62 35.00 35.20
C MET A 200 -19.38 35.67 35.86
N GLU A 201 -19.20 36.95 35.56
CA GLU A 201 -18.14 37.93 35.83
C GLU A 201 -17.82 38.33 37.30
N GLU A 202 -16.67 39.05 37.44
CA GLU A 202 -16.30 40.08 38.44
C GLU A 202 -16.14 39.62 39.93
N ALA A 203 -15.24 40.13 40.78
CA ALA A 203 -14.47 41.36 40.80
C ALA A 203 -13.42 41.33 41.95
N LEU A 204 -12.38 42.16 41.80
CA LEU A 204 -11.74 43.02 42.82
C LEU A 204 -10.85 42.46 43.95
N ASP A 205 -9.62 42.98 43.93
CA ASP A 205 -8.76 43.45 45.03
C ASP A 205 -8.40 42.53 46.21
N ALA A 206 -7.13 42.15 46.29
CA ALA A 206 -6.16 42.71 47.26
C ALA A 206 -4.92 41.81 47.37
N GLU A 207 -3.75 42.36 47.04
CA GLU A 207 -2.45 41.76 47.39
C GLU A 207 -2.14 41.97 48.88
N PRO A 208 -1.43 41.02 49.50
CA PRO A 208 -0.48 41.34 50.55
C PRO A 208 0.95 41.10 50.07
N GLU A 209 1.76 42.16 50.12
CA GLU A 209 3.19 42.15 49.87
C GLU A 209 3.95 41.19 50.82
N LEU A 210 4.90 40.42 50.26
CA LEU A 210 5.93 39.71 51.00
C LEU A 210 7.32 40.27 50.65
N PRO A 211 8.24 40.40 51.63
CA PRO A 211 9.46 41.19 51.50
C PRO A 211 10.53 40.55 50.60
N ALA A 212 11.26 41.42 49.92
CA ALA A 212 12.36 41.12 49.02
C ALA A 212 13.48 40.28 49.67
N VAL A 213 13.71 39.08 49.12
CA VAL A 213 14.98 38.36 49.27
C VAL A 213 15.67 38.38 47.91
N LEU A 214 16.76 39.15 47.83
CA LEU A 214 17.69 39.19 46.71
C LEU A 214 18.37 37.82 46.57
N HIS A 215 17.83 36.97 45.69
CA HIS A 215 18.58 35.89 45.06
C HIS A 215 19.05 36.40 43.69
N ALA A 216 20.34 36.69 43.58
CA ALA A 216 20.98 36.87 42.29
C ALA A 216 20.96 35.51 41.57
N GLU A 217 20.14 35.40 40.52
CA GLU A 217 20.22 34.28 39.59
C GLU A 217 21.51 34.40 38.77
N PRO A 218 22.29 33.32 38.57
CA PRO A 218 23.40 33.36 37.64
C PRO A 218 22.84 33.45 36.22
N GLU A 219 23.19 34.53 35.49
CA GLU A 219 22.92 34.63 34.06
C GLU A 219 23.57 33.44 33.33
N LEU A 220 22.74 32.54 32.81
CA LEU A 220 23.18 31.54 31.85
C LEU A 220 23.58 32.29 30.56
N PRO A 221 24.78 32.04 30.00
CA PRO A 221 25.19 32.73 28.77
C PRO A 221 24.18 32.42 27.67
N ALA A 222 23.78 33.46 26.94
CA ALA A 222 22.95 33.34 25.75
C ALA A 222 23.57 32.29 24.81
N VAL A 223 22.84 31.20 24.57
CA VAL A 223 23.19 30.23 23.54
C VAL A 223 23.08 30.95 22.20
N VAL A 224 24.20 31.49 21.71
CA VAL A 224 24.31 31.98 20.34
C VAL A 224 24.21 30.74 19.45
N ARG A 225 23.02 30.47 18.94
CA ARG A 225 22.84 29.55 17.82
C ARG A 225 23.55 30.18 16.64
N ALA A 226 24.72 29.68 16.28
CA ALA A 226 25.37 30.07 15.04
C ALA A 226 24.39 29.84 13.89
N GLU A 227 24.14 30.88 13.08
CA GLU A 227 23.36 30.73 11.87
C GLU A 227 24.01 29.64 11.01
N PRO A 228 23.22 28.72 10.42
CA PRO A 228 23.78 27.67 9.59
C PRO A 228 24.56 28.30 8.43
N ALA A 229 25.75 27.78 8.13
CA ALA A 229 26.58 28.24 7.02
C ALA A 229 25.75 28.29 5.71
N PRO A 230 26.03 29.22 4.77
CA PRO A 230 25.17 29.45 3.60
C PRO A 230 24.95 28.21 2.72
N ALA A 231 25.94 27.32 2.61
CA ALA A 231 25.78 26.04 1.91
C ALA A 231 24.86 25.04 2.67
N ALA A 232 24.81 25.13 4.00
CA ALA A 232 23.90 24.35 4.83
C ALA A 232 22.44 24.70 4.57
N ALA A 233 22.12 26.00 4.48
CA ALA A 233 20.81 26.48 4.11
C ALA A 233 20.44 26.11 2.67
N ALA A 234 21.38 26.28 1.72
CA ALA A 234 21.14 26.00 0.30
C ALA A 234 20.77 24.53 0.01
N ASP A 235 21.43 23.57 0.65
CA ASP A 235 21.12 22.14 0.43
C ASP A 235 19.76 21.76 1.05
N VAL A 236 19.39 22.35 2.19
CA VAL A 236 18.07 22.17 2.81
C VAL A 236 16.98 22.74 1.90
N GLU A 237 17.17 23.96 1.41
CA GLU A 237 16.24 24.59 0.46
C GLU A 237 16.10 23.77 -0.82
N LEU A 238 17.20 23.24 -1.35
CA LEU A 238 17.18 22.37 -2.52
C LEU A 238 16.30 21.15 -2.31
N VAL A 239 16.47 20.44 -1.19
CA VAL A 239 15.66 19.27 -0.86
C VAL A 239 14.19 19.65 -0.66
N LEU A 240 13.89 20.72 0.09
CA LEU A 240 12.51 21.16 0.33
C LEU A 240 11.79 21.59 -0.96
N ARG A 241 12.50 22.18 -1.92
CA ARG A 241 11.93 22.46 -3.26
C ARG A 241 11.49 21.19 -3.98
N ALA A 242 12.25 20.10 -3.86
CA ALA A 242 11.89 18.83 -4.47
C ALA A 242 10.58 18.26 -3.87
N TYR A 243 10.40 18.36 -2.54
CA TYR A 243 9.13 17.97 -1.90
C TYR A 243 7.96 18.84 -2.35
N ALA A 244 8.15 20.16 -2.42
CA ALA A 244 7.10 21.07 -2.87
C ALA A 244 6.66 20.76 -4.32
N ALA A 245 7.62 20.46 -5.19
CA ALA A 245 7.33 20.04 -6.56
C ALA A 245 6.57 18.69 -6.59
N PHE A 246 7.01 17.71 -5.79
CA PHE A 246 6.36 16.40 -5.70
C PHE A 246 4.89 16.50 -5.26
N VAL A 247 4.59 17.22 -4.17
CA VAL A 247 3.21 17.39 -3.67
C VAL A 247 2.32 18.12 -4.70
N ALA A 248 2.89 19.04 -5.48
CA ALA A 248 2.20 19.71 -6.58
C ALA A 248 2.02 18.84 -7.85
N GLY A 249 2.51 17.60 -7.86
CA GLY A 249 2.49 16.73 -9.04
C GLY A 249 3.52 17.09 -10.12
N ASP A 250 4.44 18.02 -9.85
CA ASP A 250 5.53 18.40 -10.75
C ASP A 250 6.71 17.43 -10.59
N ILE A 251 6.58 16.23 -11.17
CA ILE A 251 7.62 15.20 -11.12
C ILE A 251 8.91 15.68 -11.80
N ALA A 252 8.80 16.43 -12.91
CA ALA A 252 9.95 16.99 -13.60
C ALA A 252 10.71 17.98 -12.70
N GLY A 253 10.00 18.79 -11.94
CA GLY A 253 10.58 19.68 -10.94
C GLY A 253 11.21 18.96 -9.76
N ALA A 254 10.60 17.88 -9.28
CA ALA A 254 11.10 17.07 -8.16
C ALA A 254 12.46 16.42 -8.48
N VAL A 255 12.70 16.04 -9.74
CA VAL A 255 13.95 15.38 -10.16
C VAL A 255 14.99 16.32 -10.80
N ARG A 256 14.70 17.62 -10.90
CA ARG A 256 15.52 18.60 -11.63
C ARG A 256 16.97 18.68 -11.13
N ASP A 257 17.14 18.64 -9.81
CA ASP A 257 18.42 18.89 -9.14
C ASP A 257 19.18 17.57 -8.80
N LEU A 258 18.76 16.45 -9.37
CA LEU A 258 19.41 15.15 -9.17
C LEU A 258 20.70 15.04 -10.00
N HIS A 259 21.70 14.37 -9.43
CA HIS A 259 22.89 13.96 -10.18
C HIS A 259 22.51 12.90 -11.25
N PRO A 260 23.17 12.88 -12.44
CA PRO A 260 22.89 11.88 -13.48
C PRO A 260 23.00 10.43 -12.98
N ASP A 261 23.91 10.18 -12.03
CA ASP A 261 24.14 8.89 -11.39
C ASP A 261 23.57 8.81 -9.97
N VAL A 262 22.54 9.59 -9.65
CA VAL A 262 21.89 9.55 -8.33
C VAL A 262 21.47 8.12 -7.98
N GLU A 263 21.69 7.70 -6.74
CA GLU A 263 21.10 6.48 -6.19
C GLU A 263 19.97 6.83 -5.22
N TRP A 264 18.79 6.25 -5.44
CA TRP A 264 17.59 6.49 -4.64
C TRP A 264 17.09 5.15 -4.12
N ILE A 265 17.08 4.99 -2.80
CA ILE A 265 16.82 3.70 -2.15
C ILE A 265 15.62 3.85 -1.22
N GLU A 266 14.59 3.08 -1.52
CA GLU A 266 13.34 2.99 -0.77
C GLU A 266 13.27 1.63 -0.06
N PRO A 267 12.63 1.54 1.12
CA PRO A 267 12.36 0.26 1.76
C PRO A 267 11.68 -0.73 0.80
N ASP A 268 12.13 -1.99 0.79
CA ASP A 268 11.61 -3.01 -0.13
C ASP A 268 10.12 -3.34 0.14
N GLU A 269 9.65 -3.08 1.37
CA GLU A 269 8.26 -3.23 1.77
C GLU A 269 7.33 -2.15 1.20
N PHE A 270 7.87 -1.03 0.69
CA PHE A 270 7.06 0.02 0.09
C PHE A 270 6.62 -0.39 -1.32
N PRO A 271 5.43 0.05 -1.78
CA PRO A 271 5.02 -0.15 -3.16
C PRO A 271 6.05 0.44 -4.13
N ASN A 272 6.56 -0.38 -5.05
CA ASN A 272 7.64 -0.02 -5.97
C ASN A 272 8.97 0.40 -5.28
N GLY A 273 9.18 -0.06 -4.04
CA GLY A 273 10.39 0.14 -3.27
C GLY A 273 11.63 -0.50 -3.88
N GLY A 274 12.76 -0.35 -3.21
CA GLY A 274 14.07 -0.80 -3.68
C GLY A 274 14.90 0.33 -4.32
N ARG A 275 15.89 -0.07 -5.11
CA ARG A 275 16.95 0.82 -5.63
C ARG A 275 16.64 1.34 -7.04
N HIS A 276 16.65 2.65 -7.19
CA HIS A 276 16.47 3.39 -8.45
C HIS A 276 17.72 4.22 -8.77
N VAL A 277 18.24 4.09 -10.00
CA VAL A 277 19.49 4.76 -10.41
C VAL A 277 19.23 5.74 -11.55
N GLY A 278 19.64 6.98 -11.34
CA GLY A 278 19.54 8.09 -12.29
C GLY A 278 18.16 8.78 -12.30
N PRO A 279 18.09 10.04 -12.76
CA PRO A 279 16.88 10.87 -12.66
C PRO A 279 15.64 10.26 -13.33
N ALA A 280 15.82 9.54 -14.44
CA ALA A 280 14.71 8.91 -15.16
C ALA A 280 14.11 7.72 -14.38
N ALA A 281 14.90 6.96 -13.64
CA ALA A 281 14.38 5.89 -12.79
C ALA A 281 13.63 6.47 -11.59
N VAL A 282 14.21 7.49 -10.95
CA VAL A 282 13.58 8.22 -9.83
C VAL A 282 12.26 8.86 -10.27
N ALA A 283 12.23 9.53 -11.43
CA ALA A 283 11.00 10.14 -11.95
C ALA A 283 9.88 9.12 -12.16
N ARG A 284 10.19 7.92 -12.69
CA ARG A 284 9.18 6.86 -12.86
C ARG A 284 8.66 6.36 -11.51
N TYR A 285 9.55 6.19 -10.54
CA TYR A 285 9.16 5.81 -9.19
C TYR A 285 8.27 6.88 -8.54
N LEU A 286 8.69 8.15 -8.56
CA LEU A 286 7.91 9.26 -7.99
C LEU A 286 6.57 9.43 -8.70
N GLN A 287 6.50 9.30 -10.03
CA GLN A 287 5.23 9.33 -10.75
C GLN A 287 4.31 8.19 -10.29
N ALA A 288 4.82 6.95 -10.22
CA ALA A 288 4.03 5.81 -9.76
C ALA A 288 3.58 5.96 -8.30
N SER A 289 4.43 6.55 -7.43
CA SER A 289 4.09 6.87 -6.06
C SER A 289 2.98 7.93 -6.00
N TYR A 290 3.14 9.04 -6.72
CA TYR A 290 2.15 10.12 -6.79
C TYR A 290 0.82 9.65 -7.34
N ASP A 291 0.84 8.84 -8.41
CA ASP A 291 -0.36 8.28 -9.01
C ASP A 291 -1.12 7.36 -8.06
N ASP A 292 -0.48 6.79 -7.02
CA ASP A 292 -1.18 6.03 -5.96
C ASP A 292 -1.95 6.95 -5.01
N TRP A 293 -1.81 8.28 -5.07
CA TRP A 293 -2.56 9.22 -4.23
C TRP A 293 -3.76 9.81 -4.96
N LEU A 294 -4.90 9.87 -4.27
CA LEU A 294 -6.03 10.74 -4.64
C LEU A 294 -5.89 12.12 -4.01
N GLU A 295 -5.34 12.18 -2.81
CA GLU A 295 -5.02 13.39 -2.09
C GLU A 295 -3.76 13.14 -1.29
N LEU A 296 -2.75 13.97 -1.52
CA LEU A 296 -1.44 13.85 -0.90
C LEU A 296 -1.11 15.15 -0.17
N HIS A 297 -0.86 15.05 1.12
CA HIS A 297 -0.25 16.10 1.94
C HIS A 297 1.07 15.59 2.48
N SER A 298 2.06 16.48 2.53
CA SER A 298 3.35 16.19 3.14
C SER A 298 3.82 17.39 3.93
N GLU A 299 4.22 17.15 5.17
CA GLU A 299 4.72 18.16 6.10
C GLU A 299 6.21 17.88 6.42
N PRO A 300 7.14 18.23 5.51
CA PRO A 300 8.56 17.94 5.69
C PRO A 300 9.24 18.93 6.64
N THR A 301 10.00 18.39 7.59
CA THR A 301 10.99 19.13 8.39
C THR A 301 12.39 18.64 8.01
N ALA A 302 13.21 19.52 7.48
CA ALA A 302 14.56 19.22 7.03
C ALA A 302 15.63 19.78 7.97
N THR A 303 16.64 18.97 8.28
CA THR A 303 17.78 19.37 9.13
C THR A 303 19.10 18.94 8.51
N ARG A 304 20.11 19.80 8.57
CA ARG A 304 21.47 19.45 8.16
C ARG A 304 22.16 18.68 9.29
N ARG A 305 22.71 17.50 8.99
CA ARG A 305 23.55 16.71 9.90
C ARG A 305 24.85 16.34 9.19
N GLY A 306 25.91 17.09 9.47
CA GLY A 306 27.18 16.96 8.76
C GLY A 306 27.01 17.13 7.24
N GLY A 307 27.47 16.15 6.48
CA GLY A 307 27.35 16.13 5.01
C GLY A 307 25.98 15.72 4.47
N ARG A 308 24.97 15.50 5.33
CA ARG A 308 23.66 14.98 4.95
C ARG A 308 22.55 15.97 5.29
N VAL A 309 21.45 15.88 4.55
CA VAL A 309 20.17 16.52 4.89
C VAL A 309 19.21 15.40 5.30
N VAL A 310 18.74 15.45 6.54
CA VAL A 310 17.74 14.51 7.06
C VAL A 310 16.39 15.20 7.03
N VAL A 311 15.45 14.62 6.30
CA VAL A 311 14.05 15.05 6.27
C VAL A 311 13.24 14.07 7.08
N VAL A 312 12.46 14.57 8.03
CA VAL A 312 11.37 13.82 8.65
C VAL A 312 10.09 14.44 8.14
N HIS A 313 9.21 13.63 7.55
CA HIS A 313 7.97 14.16 7.00
C HIS A 313 6.80 13.26 7.36
N ARG A 314 5.73 13.88 7.83
CA ARG A 314 4.43 13.24 7.95
C ARG A 314 3.75 13.31 6.59
N VAL A 315 3.51 12.17 5.98
CA VAL A 315 2.77 12.03 4.74
C VAL A 315 1.39 11.53 5.10
N HIS A 316 0.37 12.30 4.73
CA HIS A 316 -1.00 11.93 5.01
C HIS A 316 -1.95 12.29 3.87
N GLY A 317 -3.05 11.56 3.79
CA GLY A 317 -4.06 11.77 2.76
C GLY A 317 -4.74 10.47 2.36
N VAL A 318 -5.34 10.48 1.17
CA VAL A 318 -6.12 9.37 0.65
C VAL A 318 -5.38 8.79 -0.55
N VAL A 319 -5.08 7.50 -0.49
CA VAL A 319 -4.52 6.76 -1.62
C VAL A 319 -5.62 6.21 -2.53
N GLN A 320 -5.30 5.72 -3.73
CA GLN A 320 -6.26 5.24 -4.74
C GLN A 320 -7.12 4.08 -4.25
N ASP A 321 -6.62 3.33 -3.28
CA ASP A 321 -7.36 2.26 -2.60
C ASP A 321 -8.27 2.74 -1.47
N LEU A 322 -8.23 4.05 -1.21
CA LEU A 322 -9.10 4.80 -0.34
C LEU A 322 -8.84 4.57 1.13
N SER A 323 -7.80 3.83 1.46
CA SER A 323 -7.25 3.88 2.80
C SER A 323 -6.73 5.29 3.07
N ILE A 324 -6.93 5.75 4.31
CA ILE A 324 -6.19 6.89 4.81
C ILE A 324 -4.78 6.38 5.07
N ARG A 325 -3.81 7.05 4.47
CA ARG A 325 -2.42 6.90 4.87
C ARG A 325 -2.08 8.09 5.74
N ASP A 326 -1.48 7.82 6.88
CA ASP A 326 -0.96 8.82 7.80
C ASP A 326 0.26 8.20 8.48
N VAL A 327 1.43 8.53 7.95
CA VAL A 327 2.70 7.92 8.34
C VAL A 327 3.76 9.00 8.47
N THR A 328 4.67 8.81 9.42
CA THR A 328 5.86 9.64 9.54
C THR A 328 7.06 8.78 9.18
N VAL A 329 7.78 9.18 8.15
CA VAL A 329 8.98 8.50 7.66
C VAL A 329 10.14 9.49 7.62
N ALA A 330 11.35 8.99 7.35
CA ALA A 330 12.52 9.84 7.22
C ALA A 330 13.35 9.51 5.98
N ASP A 331 13.81 10.57 5.32
CA ASP A 331 14.61 10.49 4.10
C ASP A 331 15.96 11.18 4.33
N VAL A 332 17.04 10.49 3.98
CA VAL A 332 18.41 10.97 4.19
C VAL A 332 19.06 11.24 2.83
N PHE A 333 19.26 12.52 2.56
CA PHE A 333 19.87 13.02 1.33
C PHE A 333 21.36 13.29 1.53
N THR A 334 22.16 12.94 0.52
CA THR A 334 23.52 13.42 0.35
C THR A 334 23.56 14.38 -0.81
N VAL A 335 24.02 15.60 -0.56
CA VAL A 335 24.13 16.66 -1.56
C VAL A 335 25.60 16.95 -1.81
N ARG A 336 25.98 17.06 -3.08
CA ARG A 336 27.34 17.37 -3.52
C ARG A 336 27.27 18.33 -4.69
N ASP A 337 28.03 19.43 -4.62
CA ASP A 337 28.13 20.43 -5.68
C ASP A 337 26.75 20.94 -6.15
N GLY A 338 25.82 21.13 -5.20
CA GLY A 338 24.45 21.58 -5.47
C GLY A 338 23.55 20.56 -6.18
N ARG A 339 23.89 19.26 -6.11
CA ARG A 339 23.06 18.17 -6.65
C ARG A 339 22.85 17.06 -5.64
N ILE A 340 21.67 16.45 -5.65
CA ILE A 340 21.40 15.24 -4.85
C ILE A 340 22.07 14.06 -5.53
N VAL A 341 23.02 13.42 -4.84
CA VAL A 341 23.76 12.24 -5.34
C VAL A 341 23.25 10.94 -4.73
N HIS A 342 22.60 11.00 -3.57
CA HIS A 342 22.03 9.83 -2.90
C HIS A 342 20.83 10.20 -2.04
N MET A 343 19.80 9.35 -2.02
CA MET A 343 18.66 9.40 -1.11
C MET A 343 18.41 8.00 -0.54
N GLN A 344 18.27 7.87 0.78
CA GLN A 344 17.80 6.65 1.44
C GLN A 344 16.60 6.98 2.33
N ALA A 345 15.49 6.30 2.10
CA ALA A 345 14.30 6.38 2.94
C ALA A 345 14.32 5.33 4.05
N TYR A 346 13.66 5.67 5.16
CA TYR A 346 13.50 4.88 6.37
C TYR A 346 12.04 4.91 6.80
N ALA A 347 11.40 3.74 6.89
CA ALA A 347 10.01 3.62 7.33
C ALA A 347 9.78 4.09 8.77
N ASP A 348 10.81 4.02 9.62
CA ASP A 348 10.81 4.56 10.97
C ASP A 348 11.91 5.63 11.10
N PRO A 349 11.58 6.90 11.42
CA PRO A 349 12.56 7.95 11.66
C PRO A 349 13.62 7.61 12.73
N SER A 350 13.30 6.73 13.68
CA SER A 350 14.23 6.29 14.73
C SER A 350 15.36 5.38 14.19
N ALA A 351 15.16 4.79 13.01
CA ALA A 351 16.16 3.95 12.34
C ALA A 351 17.23 4.75 11.58
N VAL A 352 17.09 6.07 11.48
CA VAL A 352 18.08 6.95 10.86
C VAL A 352 19.39 6.92 11.68
N PRO A 353 20.53 6.52 11.09
CA PRO A 353 21.80 6.55 11.79
C PRO A 353 22.18 7.97 12.26
N GLY A 354 22.74 8.04 13.47
CA GLY A 354 23.17 9.29 14.12
C GLY A 354 24.19 10.11 13.33
#